data_AF-A0A848GP40-F1
#
_entry.id   AF-A0A848GP40-F1
#
_cell.length_a   1.000
_cell.length_b   1.000
_cell.length_c   1.000
_cell.angle_alpha   90.00
_cell.angle_beta   90.00
_cell.angle_gamma   90.00
#
_symmetry.space_group_name_H-M   'P 1'
#
loop_
_entity.id
_entity.type
_entity.pdbx_description
1 polymer ?
#
loop_
_entity_poly.entity_id
_entity_poly.type
_entity_poly.pdbx_seq_one_letter_code
_entity_poly.pdbx_strand_id
1 'polypeptide(L)'
;MKLVGFIKEIDFFPWAKPLEEYMMDINPSELIDQITVYLEKGKLVIGWMGYYIDLETKEHIAPHAYYTDGIWVWPSYYPYYIRKYSRFAIDKEFLKYLQDRKFEESVMDFNELELQKEFIEKIKSR
;
A
#
# COMPACT_ATOMS: atom_id res chain seq x y z
N MET A 1 -6.11 -9.88 8.12
CA MET A 1 -5.27 -8.76 7.64
C MET A 1 -6.01 -7.40 7.59
N LYS A 2 -5.29 -6.27 7.56
CA LYS A 2 -5.78 -4.92 7.19
C LYS A 2 -5.26 -4.49 5.81
N LEU A 3 -5.91 -3.53 5.15
CA LEU A 3 -5.62 -3.11 3.78
C LEU A 3 -5.42 -1.60 3.70
N VAL A 4 -4.43 -1.13 2.94
CA VAL A 4 -4.16 0.30 2.76
C VAL A 4 -3.62 0.60 1.35
N GLY A 5 -3.95 1.78 0.82
CA GLY A 5 -3.33 2.29 -0.41
C GLY A 5 -3.89 1.75 -1.73
N PHE A 6 -5.04 1.08 -1.69
CA PHE A 6 -5.70 0.57 -2.90
C PHE A 6 -6.46 1.69 -3.61
N ILE A 7 -6.04 2.00 -4.84
CA ILE A 7 -6.63 3.04 -5.70
C ILE A 7 -7.57 2.37 -6.71
N LYS A 8 -8.84 2.81 -6.74
CA LYS A 8 -9.91 2.14 -7.49
C LYS A 8 -9.69 2.13 -9.01
N GLU A 9 -9.08 3.17 -9.53
CA GLU A 9 -8.75 3.33 -10.96
C GLU A 9 -7.64 2.38 -11.41
N ILE A 10 -6.86 1.83 -10.46
CA ILE A 10 -5.75 0.90 -10.72
C ILE A 10 -6.18 -0.52 -10.38
N ASP A 11 -6.73 -0.73 -9.19
CA ASP A 11 -7.23 -2.01 -8.70
C ASP A 11 -8.74 -1.97 -8.45
N PHE A 12 -9.49 -2.66 -9.29
CA PHE A 12 -10.95 -2.80 -9.19
C PHE A 12 -11.36 -3.74 -8.05
N PHE A 13 -11.09 -3.35 -6.81
CA PHE A 13 -11.57 -4.04 -5.61
C PHE A 13 -12.73 -3.29 -4.95
N PRO A 14 -13.69 -4.00 -4.31
CA PRO A 14 -14.78 -3.35 -3.57
C PRO A 14 -14.32 -2.41 -2.45
N TRP A 15 -13.13 -2.64 -1.88
CA TRP A 15 -12.55 -1.84 -0.79
C TRP A 15 -11.56 -0.77 -1.28
N ALA A 16 -11.27 -0.70 -2.57
CA ALA A 16 -10.40 0.34 -3.12
C ALA A 16 -11.14 1.69 -3.12
N LYS A 17 -10.40 2.76 -2.84
CA LYS A 17 -10.94 4.13 -2.84
C LYS A 17 -10.53 4.86 -4.12
N PRO A 18 -11.36 5.75 -4.67
CA PRO A 18 -10.97 6.64 -5.76
C PRO A 18 -9.71 7.44 -5.40
N LEU A 19 -8.85 7.70 -6.38
CA LEU A 19 -7.63 8.50 -6.17
C LEU A 19 -7.94 9.85 -5.51
N GLU A 20 -9.06 10.48 -5.86
CA GLU A 20 -9.47 11.79 -5.37
C GLU A 20 -9.73 11.78 -3.85
N GLU A 21 -10.18 10.65 -3.28
CA GLU A 21 -10.36 10.52 -1.83
C GLU A 21 -9.05 10.52 -1.06
N TYR A 22 -7.93 10.24 -1.74
CA TYR A 22 -6.60 10.35 -1.17
C TYR A 22 -6.03 11.78 -1.29
N MET A 23 -6.69 12.71 -1.98
CA MET A 23 -6.17 14.06 -2.15
C MET A 23 -6.74 14.97 -1.04
N MET A 24 -5.94 15.29 -0.03
CA MET A 24 -6.31 16.25 1.02
C MET A 24 -5.78 17.65 0.72
N ASP A 25 -6.52 18.69 1.10
CA ASP A 25 -6.08 20.08 0.89
C ASP A 25 -4.79 20.42 1.67
N ILE A 26 -4.55 19.77 2.82
CA ILE A 26 -3.38 19.99 3.68
C ILE A 26 -2.95 18.65 4.28
N ASN A 27 -1.86 18.07 3.77
CA ASN A 27 -1.15 17.00 4.46
C ASN A 27 0.36 16.98 4.11
N PRO A 28 1.17 17.94 4.59
CA PRO A 28 2.61 17.84 4.50
C PRO A 28 3.08 16.87 5.59
N SER A 29 2.93 15.57 5.36
CA SER A 29 3.56 14.61 6.25
C SER A 29 5.07 14.71 6.05
N GLU A 30 5.78 15.35 6.99
CA GLU A 30 7.25 15.30 7.11
C GLU A 30 7.77 13.84 7.20
N LEU A 31 6.85 12.88 7.32
CA LEU A 31 7.10 11.45 7.44
C LEU A 31 6.97 10.72 6.10
N ILE A 32 6.75 11.40 4.96
CA ILE A 32 6.66 10.75 3.62
C ILE A 32 7.85 9.83 3.37
N ASP A 33 9.07 10.31 3.65
CA ASP A 33 10.29 9.52 3.44
C ASP A 33 10.32 8.29 4.36
N GLN A 34 9.97 8.45 5.64
CA GLN A 34 9.94 7.35 6.60
C GLN A 34 8.90 6.29 6.23
N ILE A 35 7.72 6.73 5.79
CA ILE A 35 6.61 5.85 5.38
C ILE A 35 6.97 5.10 4.11
N THR A 36 7.57 5.77 3.13
CA THR A 36 7.91 5.14 1.85
C THR A 36 9.05 4.14 2.01
N VAL A 37 10.08 4.47 2.79
CA VAL A 37 11.15 3.52 3.17
C VAL A 37 10.58 2.31 3.90
N TYR A 38 9.62 2.51 4.81
CA TYR A 38 8.94 1.42 5.49
C TYR A 38 8.20 0.49 4.52
N LEU A 39 7.39 1.07 3.62
CA LEU A 39 6.59 0.30 2.67
C LEU A 39 7.45 -0.47 1.65
N GLU A 40 8.61 0.08 1.27
CA GLU A 40 9.58 -0.57 0.37
C GLU A 40 10.26 -1.79 0.98
N LYS A 41 10.30 -1.87 2.31
CA LYS A 41 10.84 -3.02 3.06
C LYS A 41 9.82 -4.13 3.29
N GLY A 42 8.58 -3.95 2.83
CA GLY A 42 7.53 -4.96 2.96
C GLY A 42 7.92 -6.30 2.35
N LYS A 43 7.41 -7.38 2.92
CA LYS A 43 7.53 -8.73 2.38
C LYS A 43 6.51 -8.94 1.25
N LEU A 44 6.93 -9.61 0.18
CA LEU A 44 6.07 -9.92 -0.96
C LEU A 44 4.96 -10.91 -0.54
N VAL A 45 3.70 -10.56 -0.77
CA VAL A 45 2.54 -11.45 -0.56
C VAL A 45 2.27 -12.26 -1.82
N ILE A 46 2.08 -11.56 -2.94
CA ILE A 46 1.83 -12.15 -4.25
C ILE A 46 2.27 -11.14 -5.31
N GLY A 47 2.83 -11.65 -6.41
CA GLY A 47 3.16 -10.87 -7.58
C GLY A 47 2.94 -11.69 -8.85
N TRP A 48 2.72 -11.01 -9.97
CA TRP A 48 2.57 -11.62 -11.29
C TRP A 48 3.23 -10.76 -12.35
N MET A 49 3.32 -11.29 -13.57
CA MET A 49 3.94 -10.57 -14.68
C MET A 49 3.13 -9.31 -15.03
N GLY A 50 3.84 -8.19 -15.13
CA GLY A 50 3.28 -6.90 -15.54
C GLY A 50 3.69 -5.76 -14.62
N TYR A 51 3.27 -4.56 -14.99
CA TYR A 51 3.55 -3.33 -14.29
C TYR A 51 2.30 -2.50 -14.17
N TYR A 52 2.13 -1.85 -13.03
CA TYR A 52 1.18 -0.77 -12.86
C TYR A 52 1.63 0.44 -13.66
N ILE A 53 0.65 1.13 -14.23
CA ILE A 53 0.83 2.32 -15.06
C ILE A 53 0.29 3.53 -14.30
N ASP A 54 1.04 4.64 -14.28
CA ASP A 54 0.58 5.89 -13.69
C ASP A 54 -0.68 6.40 -14.41
N LEU A 55 -1.66 6.87 -13.64
CA LEU A 55 -2.94 7.31 -14.18
C LEU A 55 -2.82 8.56 -15.06
N GLU A 56 -1.80 9.40 -14.83
CA GLU A 56 -1.60 10.67 -15.51
C GLU A 56 -0.52 10.57 -16.61
N THR A 57 0.70 10.17 -16.25
CA THR A 57 1.86 10.15 -17.17
C THR A 57 1.87 8.95 -18.10
N LYS A 58 1.11 7.90 -17.77
CA LYS A 58 1.08 6.60 -18.49
C LYS A 58 2.42 5.85 -18.48
N GLU A 59 3.32 6.19 -17.55
CA GLU A 59 4.60 5.49 -17.37
C GLU A 59 4.44 4.25 -16.47
N HIS A 60 5.38 3.30 -16.59
CA HIS A 60 5.45 2.15 -15.67
C HIS A 60 6.01 2.60 -14.32
N ILE A 61 5.29 2.29 -13.23
CA ILE A 61 5.64 2.83 -11.89
C ILE A 61 5.99 1.77 -10.86
N ALA A 62 5.45 0.56 -10.98
CA ALA A 62 5.70 -0.52 -10.03
C ALA A 62 5.34 -1.88 -10.67
N PRO A 63 6.00 -2.99 -10.26
CA PRO A 63 5.59 -4.33 -10.70
C PRO A 63 4.21 -4.68 -10.15
N HIS A 64 3.45 -5.52 -10.83
CA HIS A 64 2.20 -6.06 -10.29
C HIS A 64 2.44 -6.95 -9.07
N ALA A 65 2.34 -6.37 -7.87
CA ALA A 65 2.62 -7.04 -6.62
C ALA A 65 1.92 -6.37 -5.43
N TYR A 66 1.71 -7.16 -4.38
CA TYR A 66 1.27 -6.67 -3.07
C TYR A 66 2.28 -7.08 -2.00
N TYR A 67 2.45 -6.19 -1.02
CA TYR A 67 3.43 -6.32 0.06
C TYR A 67 2.76 -6.24 1.42
N THR A 68 3.45 -6.74 2.44
CA THR A 68 2.96 -6.76 3.82
C THR A 68 4.07 -6.64 4.85
N ASP A 69 3.71 -6.17 6.04
CA ASP A 69 4.47 -6.26 7.29
C ASP A 69 3.94 -7.37 8.22
N GLY A 70 2.97 -8.18 7.77
CA GLY A 70 2.27 -9.19 8.56
C GLY A 70 0.91 -8.75 9.11
N ILE A 71 0.60 -7.45 9.11
CA ILE A 71 -0.69 -6.91 9.56
C ILE A 71 -1.41 -6.20 8.41
N TRP A 72 -0.71 -5.28 7.76
CA TRP A 72 -1.19 -4.46 6.66
C TRP A 72 -0.74 -5.04 5.34
N VAL A 73 -1.62 -5.00 4.34
CA VAL A 73 -1.29 -5.32 2.95
C VAL A 73 -1.50 -4.06 2.11
N TRP A 74 -0.56 -3.79 1.22
CA TRP A 74 -0.60 -2.66 0.30
C TRP A 74 -0.10 -3.05 -1.09
N PRO A 75 -0.57 -2.36 -2.15
CA PRO A 75 -0.04 -2.55 -3.49
C PRO A 75 1.33 -1.91 -3.67
N SER A 76 2.12 -2.47 -4.58
CA SER A 76 3.47 -2.01 -4.91
C SER A 76 3.56 -0.55 -5.40
N TYR A 77 2.49 -0.01 -5.99
CA TYR A 77 2.43 1.38 -6.44
C TYR A 77 2.17 2.37 -5.29
N TYR A 78 1.76 1.90 -4.12
CA TYR A 78 1.36 2.79 -3.03
C TYR A 78 2.48 3.77 -2.60
N PRO A 79 3.76 3.34 -2.42
CA PRO A 79 4.85 4.25 -2.11
C PRO A 79 5.10 5.28 -3.21
N TYR A 80 4.87 4.92 -4.49
CA TYR A 80 5.00 5.84 -5.61
C TYR A 80 4.00 6.98 -5.50
N TYR A 81 2.72 6.69 -5.24
CA TYR A 81 1.69 7.72 -5.12
C TYR A 81 1.89 8.62 -3.90
N ILE A 82 2.36 8.07 -2.77
CA ILE A 82 2.73 8.87 -1.59
C ILE A 82 3.87 9.85 -1.91
N ARG A 83 4.89 9.42 -2.66
CA ARG A 83 6.01 10.31 -3.05
C ARG A 83 5.60 11.33 -4.11
N LYS A 84 4.82 10.92 -5.10
CA LYS A 84 4.38 11.77 -6.21
C LYS A 84 3.52 12.93 -5.72
N TYR A 85 2.62 12.66 -4.78
CA TYR A 85 1.68 13.65 -4.27
C TYR A 85 2.01 14.00 -2.82
N SER A 86 2.60 15.18 -2.61
CA SER A 86 2.86 15.72 -1.26
C SER A 86 1.59 15.91 -0.42
N ARG A 87 0.41 15.82 -1.03
CA ARG A 87 -0.92 15.92 -0.40
C ARG A 87 -1.62 14.57 -0.26
N PHE A 88 -0.94 13.48 -0.55
CA PHE A 88 -1.52 12.15 -0.45
C PHE A 88 -1.91 11.85 1.00
N ALA A 89 -3.18 11.54 1.21
CA ALA A 89 -3.75 11.22 2.49
C ALA A 89 -3.37 9.80 2.87
N ILE A 90 -2.72 9.67 4.02
CA ILE A 90 -2.36 8.37 4.58
C ILE A 90 -3.44 8.00 5.58
N ASP A 91 -3.88 6.75 5.54
CA ASP A 91 -4.89 6.25 6.47
C ASP A 91 -4.47 6.53 7.92
N LYS A 92 -5.37 7.13 8.73
CA LYS A 92 -5.05 7.58 10.09
C LYS A 92 -4.70 6.43 11.01
N GLU A 93 -5.35 5.28 10.84
CA GLU A 93 -5.07 4.09 11.63
C GLU A 93 -3.70 3.51 11.24
N PHE A 94 -3.40 3.47 9.95
CA PHE A 94 -2.09 3.06 9.45
C PHE A 94 -0.97 3.99 9.92
N LEU A 95 -1.16 5.31 9.83
CA LEU A 95 -0.16 6.28 10.26
C LEU A 95 0.12 6.16 11.77
N LYS A 96 -0.93 6.07 12.59
CA LYS A 96 -0.78 5.85 14.02
C LYS A 96 -0.03 4.56 14.33
N TYR A 97 -0.38 3.49 13.62
CA TYR A 97 0.30 2.20 13.73
C TYR A 97 1.81 2.30 13.41
N LEU A 98 2.19 3.03 12.37
CA LEU A 98 3.61 3.24 12.04
C LEU A 98 4.34 4.06 13.10
N GLN A 99 3.70 5.13 13.59
CA GLN A 99 4.27 6.00 14.63
C GLN A 99 4.47 5.26 15.96
N ASP A 100 3.48 4.47 16.39
CA ASP A 100 3.57 3.66 17.61
C ASP A 100 4.74 2.65 17.54
N ARG A 101 5.14 2.25 16.32
CA ARG A 101 6.25 1.34 16.05
C ARG A 101 7.52 2.02 15.56
N LYS A 102 7.57 3.36 15.57
CA LYS A 102 8.71 4.16 15.11
C LYS A 102 9.20 3.79 13.70
N PHE A 103 8.29 3.39 12.81
CA PHE A 103 8.60 2.95 11.45
C PHE A 103 9.56 1.75 11.37
N GLU A 104 9.66 0.96 12.44
CA GLU A 104 10.44 -0.27 12.44
C GLU A 104 9.62 -1.43 11.86
N GLU A 105 10.29 -2.28 11.08
CA GLU A 105 9.68 -3.53 10.61
C GLU A 105 9.27 -4.36 11.81
N SER A 106 8.01 -4.79 11.80
CA SER A 106 7.55 -5.78 12.74
C SER A 106 8.21 -7.12 12.39
N VAL A 107 9.22 -7.51 13.15
CA VAL A 107 9.80 -8.87 13.15
C VAL A 107 8.82 -9.88 13.76
N MET A 108 7.52 -9.63 13.72
CA MET A 108 6.55 -10.65 14.08
C MET A 108 6.68 -11.79 13.08
N ASP A 109 7.01 -12.95 13.60
CA ASP A 109 7.00 -14.21 12.88
C ASP A 109 5.54 -14.49 12.51
N PHE A 110 5.11 -14.02 11.34
CA PHE A 110 3.78 -14.26 10.82
C PHE A 110 3.83 -15.37 9.78
N ASN A 111 2.77 -16.16 9.73
CA ASN A 111 2.66 -17.24 8.77
C ASN A 111 2.40 -16.67 7.36
N GLU A 112 3.47 -16.49 6.59
CA GLU A 112 3.42 -15.91 5.24
C GLU A 112 2.45 -16.66 4.31
N LEU A 113 2.42 -18.00 4.41
CA LEU A 113 1.53 -18.83 3.60
C LEU A 113 0.05 -18.65 3.95
N GLU A 114 -0.25 -18.49 5.24
CA GLU A 114 -1.62 -18.26 5.71
C GLU A 114 -2.12 -16.87 5.31
N LEU A 115 -1.29 -15.84 5.48
CA LEU A 115 -1.60 -14.48 5.04
C LEU A 115 -1.79 -14.43 3.51
N GLN A 116 -0.92 -15.09 2.76
CA GLN A 116 -1.05 -15.18 1.30
C GLN A 116 -2.36 -15.85 0.90
N LYS A 117 -2.75 -16.96 1.55
CA LYS A 117 -4.04 -17.63 1.29
C LYS A 117 -5.22 -16.73 1.65
N GLU A 118 -5.20 -16.11 2.83
CA GLU A 118 -6.24 -15.17 3.27
C GLU A 118 -6.42 -14.04 2.22
N PHE A 119 -5.32 -13.48 1.71
CA PHE A 119 -5.37 -12.42 0.71
C PHE A 119 -5.86 -12.91 -0.66
N ILE A 120 -5.41 -14.08 -1.10
CA ILE A 120 -5.88 -14.70 -2.36
C ILE A 120 -7.40 -14.93 -2.32
N GLU A 121 -7.95 -15.44 -1.23
CA GLU A 121 -9.39 -15.67 -1.12
C GLU A 121 -10.16 -14.34 -1.13
N LYS A 122 -9.61 -13.30 -0.50
CA LYS A 122 -10.19 -11.96 -0.51
C LYS A 122 -10.22 -11.32 -1.90
N ILE A 123 -9.16 -11.48 -2.71
CA ILE A 123 -9.14 -10.95 -4.09
C ILE A 123 -10.01 -11.77 -5.06
N LYS A 124 -10.28 -13.05 -4.76
CA LYS A 124 -11.16 -13.91 -5.55
C LYS A 124 -12.63 -13.64 -5.31
N SER A 125 -13.02 -13.14 -4.14
CA SER A 125 -14.40 -12.75 -3.84
C SER A 125 -14.82 -11.43 -4.53
N ARG A 126 -14.17 -11.10 -5.66
CA ARG A 126 -14.47 -9.97 -6.54
C ARG A 126 -15.80 -10.15 -7.24
#